data_AF-A0A371PKR2-F1
#
_entry.id   AF-A0A371PKR2-F1
#
_cell.length_a   1.000
_cell.length_b   1.000
_cell.length_c   1.000
_cell.angle_alpha   90.00
_cell.angle_beta   90.00
_cell.angle_gamma   90.00
#
_symmetry.space_group_name_H-M   'P 1'
#
loop_
_entity.id
_entity.type
_entity.pdbx_description
1 polymer ?
#
loop_
_entity_poly.entity_id
_entity_poly.type
_entity_poly.pdbx_seq_one_letter_code
_entity_poly.pdbx_strand_id
1 'polypeptide(L)'
;MKLLINTTPYRLEQDYESGFDPNAFDMMAEVILAFCEPGQDILFSYTNWDSELDPHKVHMVEEAARNFHSDIVSDPDLAISQRVKEVLLNHYAPERDPNQNQVLMEQMFTYFREVPYDELNEELLLKIGSAVHGMQTVYTLEDCKEDTQAFINSRLVDTNTTWLLPYEQPVYLKNILWYRASTKEEVLQSFGLTDWCFSCAIVNPQTSVDQYSFFLNYTEEEDGMVLYISTNTPDYFKETVVPRLERLLGESLEIVE
;
A
#
# COMPACT_ATOMS: atom_id res chain seq x y z
N MET A 1 13.29 -17.95 -11.35
CA MET A 1 12.53 -16.80 -11.92
C MET A 1 12.39 -17.01 -13.41
N LYS A 2 11.27 -16.57 -13.98
CA LYS A 2 10.96 -16.81 -15.39
C LYS A 2 10.57 -15.49 -16.07
N LEU A 3 11.32 -15.07 -17.08
CA LEU A 3 11.06 -13.88 -17.87
C LEU A 3 10.39 -14.26 -19.18
N LEU A 4 9.12 -13.87 -19.34
CA LEU A 4 8.35 -14.05 -20.55
C LEU A 4 8.50 -12.79 -21.42
N ILE A 5 9.21 -12.93 -22.54
CA ILE A 5 9.43 -11.83 -23.50
C ILE A 5 8.48 -11.87 -24.69
N ASN A 6 7.54 -12.83 -24.69
CA ASN A 6 6.52 -13.05 -25.71
C ASN A 6 5.13 -12.51 -25.33
N THR A 7 5.00 -11.87 -24.17
CA THR A 7 3.78 -11.22 -23.69
C THR A 7 3.86 -9.70 -23.84
N THR A 8 2.73 -9.02 -23.72
CA THR A 8 2.68 -7.55 -23.61
C THR A 8 1.62 -7.18 -22.57
N PRO A 9 2.00 -6.58 -21.42
CA PRO A 9 3.37 -6.29 -20.97
C PRO A 9 4.26 -7.55 -20.82
N TYR A 10 5.59 -7.37 -20.78
CA TYR A 10 6.51 -8.45 -20.44
C TYR A 10 6.34 -8.84 -18.97
N ARG A 11 6.66 -10.08 -18.60
CA ARG A 11 6.39 -10.61 -17.25
C ARG A 11 7.63 -11.29 -16.69
N LEU A 12 8.03 -10.94 -15.47
CA LEU A 12 9.02 -11.68 -14.70
C LEU A 12 8.31 -12.33 -13.52
N GLU A 13 8.16 -13.66 -13.59
CA GLU A 13 7.47 -14.49 -12.60
C GLU A 13 8.45 -15.01 -11.54
N GLN A 14 8.02 -14.98 -10.27
CA GLN A 14 8.71 -15.53 -9.11
C GLN A 14 7.76 -16.43 -8.33
N ASP A 15 8.18 -17.68 -8.10
CA ASP A 15 7.37 -18.65 -7.36
C ASP A 15 7.11 -18.18 -5.92
N TYR A 16 5.96 -18.55 -5.37
CA TYR A 16 5.46 -18.11 -4.05
C TYR A 16 6.47 -18.35 -2.91
N GLU A 17 7.16 -19.50 -2.90
CA GLU A 17 8.18 -19.81 -1.88
C GLU A 17 9.40 -18.88 -1.95
N SER A 18 9.67 -18.30 -3.12
CA SER A 18 10.80 -17.39 -3.35
C SER A 18 10.41 -15.91 -3.24
N GLY A 19 9.12 -15.55 -3.33
CA GLY A 19 8.65 -14.16 -3.37
C GLY A 19 8.62 -13.44 -2.01
N PHE A 20 8.60 -14.20 -0.90
CA PHE A 20 8.48 -13.65 0.47
C PHE A 20 9.75 -13.83 1.32
N ASP A 21 10.84 -14.37 0.77
CA ASP A 21 12.15 -14.35 1.43
C ASP A 21 12.66 -12.90 1.48
N PRO A 22 13.16 -12.38 2.62
CA PRO A 22 13.86 -11.10 2.67
C PRO A 22 14.91 -10.90 1.54
N ASN A 23 15.59 -11.98 1.14
CA ASN A 23 16.55 -11.95 0.03
C ASN A 23 15.92 -11.67 -1.34
N ALA A 24 14.63 -11.97 -1.50
CA ALA A 24 13.87 -11.74 -2.73
C ALA A 24 13.67 -10.25 -2.99
N PHE A 25 13.41 -9.47 -1.95
CA PHE A 25 13.29 -8.02 -2.05
C PHE A 25 14.63 -7.35 -2.34
N ASP A 26 15.71 -7.81 -1.72
CA ASP A 26 17.07 -7.39 -2.05
C ASP A 26 17.39 -7.64 -3.54
N MET A 27 17.01 -8.81 -4.06
CA MET A 27 17.17 -9.14 -5.47
C MET A 27 16.27 -8.27 -6.37
N MET A 28 15.02 -8.04 -5.97
CA MET A 28 14.08 -7.21 -6.73
C MET A 28 14.56 -5.75 -6.83
N ALA A 29 15.19 -5.23 -5.78
CA ALA A 29 15.79 -3.90 -5.82
C ALA A 29 16.90 -3.81 -6.88
N GLU A 30 17.78 -4.83 -6.96
CA GLU A 30 18.81 -4.92 -8.02
C GLU A 30 18.19 -5.07 -9.42
N VAL A 31 17.10 -5.85 -9.53
CA VAL A 31 16.35 -6.01 -10.78
C VAL A 31 15.84 -4.66 -11.27
N ILE A 32 15.20 -3.85 -10.42
CA ILE A 32 14.73 -2.49 -10.79
C ILE A 32 15.91 -1.62 -11.23
N LEU A 33 17.02 -1.65 -10.50
CA LEU A 33 18.21 -0.86 -10.83
C LEU A 33 18.80 -1.24 -12.20
N ALA A 34 18.65 -2.50 -12.64
CA ALA A 34 19.12 -2.95 -13.95
C ALA A 34 18.41 -2.27 -15.14
N PHE A 35 17.18 -1.78 -14.94
CA PHE A 35 16.41 -1.04 -15.95
C PHE A 35 16.82 0.44 -16.06
N CYS A 36 17.51 0.98 -15.06
CA CYS A 36 17.82 2.39 -14.95
C CYS A 36 19.19 2.70 -15.57
N GLU A 37 19.25 3.72 -16.45
CA GLU A 37 20.51 4.25 -16.95
C GLU A 37 21.05 5.40 -16.09
N PRO A 38 22.38 5.67 -16.13
CA PRO A 38 22.95 6.83 -15.47
C PRO A 38 22.23 8.12 -15.85
N GLY A 39 21.70 8.81 -14.83
CA GLY A 39 20.98 10.07 -15.00
C GLY A 39 19.48 9.93 -15.19
N GLN A 40 18.91 8.72 -15.17
CA GLN A 40 17.46 8.51 -15.08
C GLN A 40 16.98 8.51 -13.62
N ASP A 41 15.71 8.85 -13.44
CA ASP A 41 15.02 8.80 -12.16
C ASP A 41 14.16 7.55 -12.07
N ILE A 42 14.17 6.90 -10.90
CA ILE A 42 13.22 5.84 -10.54
C ILE A 42 12.19 6.49 -9.62
N LEU A 43 10.97 6.63 -10.11
CA LEU A 43 9.86 7.26 -9.40
C LEU A 43 8.90 6.19 -8.88
N PHE A 44 8.85 6.01 -7.57
CA PHE A 44 7.86 5.16 -6.93
C PHE A 44 6.55 5.92 -6.77
N SER A 45 5.44 5.20 -6.90
CA SER A 45 4.11 5.74 -6.61
C SER A 45 3.74 5.51 -5.15
N TYR A 46 3.29 6.56 -4.47
CA TYR A 46 2.48 6.45 -3.27
C TYR A 46 1.10 7.04 -3.55
N THR A 47 0.04 6.29 -3.28
CA THR A 47 -1.32 6.68 -3.68
C THR A 47 -2.08 7.25 -2.50
N ASN A 48 -2.61 8.46 -2.67
CA ASN A 48 -3.60 9.00 -1.76
C ASN A 48 -5.00 8.68 -2.29
N TRP A 49 -5.83 8.17 -1.39
CA TRP A 49 -7.20 7.80 -1.63
C TRP A 49 -8.16 8.81 -1.00
N ASP A 50 -9.28 9.08 -1.65
CA ASP A 50 -10.36 9.88 -1.10
C ASP A 50 -11.30 8.97 -0.30
N SER A 51 -11.20 9.05 1.02
CA SER A 51 -12.01 8.23 1.92
C SER A 51 -13.50 8.52 1.82
N GLU A 52 -13.94 9.65 1.29
CA GLU A 52 -15.37 9.95 1.12
C GLU A 52 -15.95 9.31 -0.15
N LEU A 53 -15.10 8.90 -1.09
CA LEU A 53 -15.48 8.26 -2.34
C LEU A 53 -15.27 6.74 -2.35
N ASP A 54 -14.69 6.19 -1.28
CA ASP A 54 -14.42 4.76 -1.16
C ASP A 54 -15.75 3.95 -1.18
N PRO A 55 -15.98 3.13 -2.22
CA PRO A 55 -17.23 2.38 -2.37
C PRO A 55 -17.39 1.27 -1.33
N HIS A 56 -16.32 0.87 -0.65
CA HIS A 56 -16.31 -0.19 0.35
C HIS A 56 -16.34 0.33 1.79
N LYS A 57 -16.17 1.63 2.01
CA LYS A 57 -16.10 2.24 3.35
C LYS A 57 -17.24 1.84 4.29
N VAL A 58 -18.47 1.82 3.79
CA VAL A 58 -19.64 1.43 4.61
C VAL A 58 -19.48 -0.01 5.14
N HIS A 59 -19.14 -0.93 4.24
CA HIS A 59 -18.92 -2.32 4.61
C HIS A 59 -17.72 -2.48 5.56
N MET A 60 -16.61 -1.80 5.29
CA MET A 60 -15.41 -1.83 6.12
C MET A 60 -15.67 -1.27 7.52
N VAL A 61 -16.50 -0.24 7.65
CA VAL A 61 -16.93 0.32 8.94
C VAL A 61 -17.77 -0.67 9.74
N GLU A 62 -18.71 -1.36 9.09
CA GLU A 62 -19.51 -2.41 9.73
C GLU A 62 -18.64 -3.59 10.20
N GLU A 63 -17.71 -4.05 9.34
CA GLU A 63 -16.75 -5.09 9.69
C GLU A 63 -15.82 -4.65 10.81
N ALA A 64 -15.32 -3.42 10.81
CA ALA A 64 -14.47 -2.89 11.87
C ALA A 64 -15.15 -2.94 13.24
N ALA A 65 -16.44 -2.57 13.32
CA ALA A 65 -17.20 -2.67 14.57
C ALA A 65 -17.32 -4.12 15.05
N ARG A 66 -17.62 -5.05 14.13
CA ARG A 66 -17.76 -6.49 14.42
C ARG A 66 -16.45 -7.12 14.86
N ASN A 67 -15.38 -6.82 14.14
CA ASN A 67 -14.03 -7.30 14.39
C ASN A 67 -13.52 -6.78 15.74
N PHE A 68 -13.77 -5.50 16.02
CA PHE A 68 -13.44 -4.93 17.32
C PHE A 68 -14.22 -5.61 18.44
N HIS A 69 -15.55 -5.75 18.32
CA HIS A 69 -16.38 -6.44 19.32
C HIS A 69 -15.93 -7.88 19.58
N SER A 70 -15.56 -8.61 18.52
CA SER A 70 -15.07 -9.99 18.56
C SER A 70 -13.62 -10.14 19.06
N ASP A 71 -12.97 -9.04 19.45
CA ASP A 71 -11.61 -9.01 19.99
C ASP A 71 -10.52 -9.52 19.04
N ILE A 72 -10.72 -9.33 17.73
CA ILE A 72 -9.74 -9.68 16.70
C ILE A 72 -8.93 -8.48 16.19
N VAL A 73 -9.25 -7.28 16.68
CA VAL A 73 -8.49 -6.05 16.38
C VAL A 73 -7.25 -5.98 17.27
N SER A 74 -6.07 -5.88 16.66
CA SER A 74 -4.81 -5.63 17.37
C SER A 74 -4.78 -4.19 17.90
N ASP A 75 -4.68 -4.04 19.22
CA ASP A 75 -4.65 -2.74 19.91
C ASP A 75 -3.65 -2.77 21.10
N PRO A 76 -2.35 -2.97 20.83
CA PRO A 76 -1.35 -3.19 21.88
C PRO A 76 -1.19 -1.99 22.84
N ASP A 77 -1.38 -0.76 22.32
CA ASP A 77 -1.29 0.48 23.10
C ASP A 77 -2.63 0.92 23.70
N LEU A 78 -3.69 0.13 23.51
CA LEU A 78 -5.06 0.39 23.97
C LEU A 78 -5.68 1.71 23.46
N ALA A 79 -5.12 2.30 22.39
CA ALA A 79 -5.58 3.56 21.84
C ALA A 79 -6.96 3.42 21.18
N ILE A 80 -7.20 2.32 20.45
CA ILE A 80 -8.50 2.04 19.82
C ILE A 80 -9.54 1.78 20.91
N SER A 81 -9.19 0.98 21.92
CA SER A 81 -10.05 0.68 23.07
C SER A 81 -10.44 1.93 23.83
N GLN A 82 -9.48 2.84 24.07
CA GLN A 82 -9.76 4.12 24.68
C GLN A 82 -10.72 4.95 23.83
N ARG A 83 -10.52 4.98 22.51
CA ARG A 83 -11.41 5.70 21.61
C ARG A 83 -12.82 5.14 21.61
N VAL A 84 -12.98 3.82 21.60
CA VAL A 84 -14.30 3.16 21.67
C VAL A 84 -15.00 3.46 23.00
N LYS A 85 -14.26 3.47 24.11
CA LYS A 85 -14.79 3.90 25.41
C LYS A 85 -15.35 5.34 25.38
N GLU A 86 -14.66 6.25 24.71
CA GLU A 86 -15.14 7.63 24.53
C GLU A 86 -16.42 7.67 23.68
N VAL A 87 -16.49 6.87 22.61
CA VAL A 87 -17.68 6.75 21.77
C VAL A 87 -18.86 6.23 22.60
N LEU A 88 -18.66 5.21 23.43
CA LEU A 88 -19.68 4.66 24.32
C LEU A 88 -20.18 5.72 25.31
N LEU A 89 -19.26 6.45 25.97
CA LEU A 89 -19.65 7.52 26.89
C LEU A 89 -20.44 8.62 26.18
N ASN A 90 -19.96 9.08 25.03
CA ASN A 90 -20.63 10.13 24.26
C ASN A 90 -22.00 9.69 23.72
N HIS A 91 -22.20 8.39 23.47
CA HIS A 91 -23.49 7.87 23.04
C HIS A 91 -24.51 7.82 24.19
N TYR A 92 -24.10 7.32 25.36
CA TYR A 92 -25.02 7.09 26.48
C TYR A 92 -25.13 8.26 27.47
N ALA A 93 -24.12 9.14 27.53
CA ALA A 93 -24.02 10.27 28.45
C ALA A 93 -23.19 11.42 27.84
N PRO A 94 -23.66 12.06 26.75
CA PRO A 94 -22.91 13.06 25.98
C PRO A 94 -22.47 14.30 26.78
N GLU A 95 -23.12 14.57 27.92
CA GLU A 95 -22.78 15.68 28.80
C GLU A 95 -21.55 15.44 29.69
N ARG A 96 -21.03 14.21 29.73
CA ARG A 96 -19.93 13.81 30.62
C ARG A 96 -18.56 13.95 29.95
N ASP A 97 -17.60 14.49 30.70
CA ASP A 97 -16.20 14.56 30.27
C ASP A 97 -15.52 13.18 30.37
N PRO A 98 -14.98 12.62 29.27
CA PRO A 98 -14.22 11.37 29.30
C PRO A 98 -13.07 11.37 30.32
N ASN A 99 -12.39 12.50 30.50
CA ASN A 99 -11.24 12.59 31.41
C ASN A 99 -11.64 12.43 32.89
N GLN A 100 -12.91 12.65 33.21
CA GLN A 100 -13.44 12.57 34.57
C GLN A 100 -14.26 11.31 34.84
N ASN A 101 -14.54 10.49 33.80
CA ASN A 101 -15.49 9.39 33.87
C ASN A 101 -14.90 8.02 33.49
N GLN A 102 -13.60 7.82 33.72
CA GLN A 102 -12.87 6.59 33.36
C GLN A 102 -13.53 5.30 33.90
N VAL A 103 -13.97 5.29 35.16
CA VAL A 103 -14.64 4.11 35.75
C VAL A 103 -15.94 3.76 35.02
N LEU A 104 -16.73 4.77 34.63
CA LEU A 104 -17.97 4.55 33.89
C LEU A 104 -17.69 4.05 32.48
N MET A 105 -16.66 4.61 31.83
CA MET A 105 -16.21 4.17 30.52
C MET A 105 -15.80 2.69 30.53
N GLU A 106 -15.07 2.23 31.54
CA GLU A 106 -14.73 0.81 31.70
C GLU A 106 -15.97 -0.08 31.91
N GLN A 107 -16.93 0.38 32.71
CA GLN A 107 -18.19 -0.35 32.92
C GLN A 107 -18.98 -0.49 31.63
N MET A 108 -19.13 0.60 30.86
CA MET A 108 -19.80 0.59 29.56
C MET A 108 -19.07 -0.30 28.55
N PHE A 109 -17.73 -0.27 28.55
CA PHE A 109 -16.92 -1.10 27.66
C PHE A 109 -17.04 -2.59 27.99
N THR A 110 -17.03 -2.94 29.28
CA THR A 110 -17.25 -4.32 29.73
C THR A 110 -18.63 -4.81 29.28
N TYR A 111 -19.67 -4.02 29.50
CA TYR A 111 -21.02 -4.33 29.04
C TYR A 111 -21.08 -4.52 27.51
N PHE A 112 -20.47 -3.61 26.75
CA PHE A 112 -20.38 -3.71 25.29
C PHE A 112 -19.76 -5.04 24.83
N ARG A 113 -18.73 -5.54 25.53
CA ARG A 113 -18.08 -6.82 25.23
C ARG A 113 -18.90 -8.05 25.60
N GLU A 114 -19.75 -7.96 26.62
CA GLU A 114 -20.56 -9.09 27.10
C GLU A 114 -21.86 -9.28 26.33
N VAL A 115 -22.44 -8.20 25.80
CA VAL A 115 -23.71 -8.23 25.07
C VAL A 115 -23.51 -8.83 23.66
N PRO A 116 -24.41 -9.72 23.20
CA PRO A 116 -24.39 -10.22 21.83
C PRO A 116 -24.40 -9.08 20.80
N TYR A 117 -23.59 -9.21 19.76
CA TYR A 117 -23.39 -8.14 18.77
C TYR A 117 -24.70 -7.68 18.11
N ASP A 118 -25.61 -8.62 17.83
CA ASP A 118 -26.92 -8.39 17.21
C ASP A 118 -27.94 -7.72 18.13
N GLU A 119 -27.67 -7.64 19.43
CA GLU A 119 -28.48 -6.90 20.41
C GLU A 119 -27.99 -5.45 20.62
N LEU A 120 -26.84 -5.08 20.04
CA LEU A 120 -26.29 -3.74 20.15
C LEU A 120 -27.01 -2.75 19.23
N ASN A 121 -27.05 -1.49 19.65
CA ASN A 121 -27.66 -0.41 18.88
C ASN A 121 -26.89 -0.16 17.56
N GLU A 122 -27.59 -0.17 16.43
CA GLU A 122 -27.00 0.01 15.08
C GLU A 122 -26.27 1.35 14.92
N GLU A 123 -26.80 2.45 15.45
CA GLU A 123 -26.16 3.77 15.38
C GLU A 123 -24.86 3.80 16.21
N LEU A 124 -24.86 3.15 17.37
CA LEU A 124 -23.65 2.98 18.18
C LEU A 124 -22.61 2.14 17.44
N LEU A 125 -23.02 1.03 16.82
CA LEU A 125 -22.12 0.17 16.04
C LEU A 125 -21.49 0.96 14.88
N LEU A 126 -22.27 1.79 14.16
CA LEU A 126 -21.75 2.65 13.11
C LEU A 126 -20.70 3.65 13.63
N LYS A 127 -20.95 4.27 14.79
CA LYS A 127 -20.01 5.20 15.44
C LYS A 127 -18.72 4.50 15.87
N ILE A 128 -18.84 3.31 16.47
CA ILE A 128 -17.68 2.49 16.88
C ILE A 128 -16.90 2.05 15.64
N GLY A 129 -17.57 1.50 14.64
CA GLY A 129 -16.95 1.07 13.40
C GLY A 129 -16.20 2.20 12.70
N SER A 130 -16.79 3.39 12.64
CA SER A 130 -16.15 4.57 12.05
C SER A 130 -14.88 4.98 12.82
N ALA A 131 -14.93 4.92 14.15
CA ALA A 131 -13.78 5.24 14.99
C ALA A 131 -12.66 4.20 14.88
N VAL A 132 -13.00 2.91 14.90
CA VAL A 132 -12.04 1.81 14.76
C VAL A 132 -11.40 1.86 13.38
N HIS A 133 -12.22 1.90 12.32
CA HIS A 133 -11.76 1.97 10.94
C HIS A 133 -10.85 3.18 10.70
N GLY A 134 -11.25 4.37 11.17
CA GLY A 134 -10.44 5.59 11.01
C GLY A 134 -9.09 5.57 11.74
N MET A 135 -8.90 4.69 12.71
CA MET A 135 -7.60 4.53 13.40
C MET A 135 -6.75 3.41 12.81
N GLN A 136 -7.32 2.53 11.98
CA GLN A 136 -6.62 1.39 11.38
C GLN A 136 -6.31 1.59 9.90
N THR A 137 -7.10 2.40 9.20
CA THR A 137 -6.98 2.61 7.76
C THR A 137 -6.14 3.85 7.46
N VAL A 138 -5.20 3.69 6.53
CA VAL A 138 -4.39 4.78 5.94
C VAL A 138 -4.98 5.10 4.58
N TYR A 139 -5.52 6.30 4.39
CA TYR A 139 -6.01 6.76 3.10
C TYR A 139 -4.98 7.64 2.40
N THR A 140 -4.27 8.48 3.16
CA THR A 140 -3.30 9.41 2.60
C THR A 140 -1.98 9.38 3.35
N LEU A 141 -0.96 10.01 2.76
CA LEU A 141 0.35 10.13 3.36
C LEU A 141 0.29 10.80 4.74
N GLU A 142 -0.61 11.76 4.93
CA GLU A 142 -0.81 12.45 6.21
C GLU A 142 -1.27 11.52 7.35
N ASP A 143 -1.86 10.37 7.02
CA ASP A 143 -2.27 9.35 8.00
C ASP A 143 -1.07 8.48 8.45
N CYS A 144 0.05 8.52 7.73
CA CYS A 144 1.26 7.75 8.06
C CYS A 144 2.10 8.38 9.18
N LYS A 145 3.07 7.61 9.70
CA LYS A 145 4.09 8.10 10.64
C LYS A 145 4.93 9.23 10.03
N GLU A 146 5.40 10.15 10.87
CA GLU A 146 6.20 11.32 10.45
C GLU A 146 7.43 10.95 9.60
N ASP A 147 8.12 9.86 9.93
CA ASP A 147 9.29 9.42 9.16
C ASP A 147 8.93 9.02 7.72
N THR A 148 7.78 8.37 7.52
CA THR A 148 7.26 8.03 6.19
C THR A 148 6.91 9.29 5.41
N GLN A 149 6.20 10.23 6.07
CA GLN A 149 5.87 11.52 5.48
C GLN A 149 7.13 12.29 5.05
N ALA A 150 8.13 12.35 5.92
CA ALA A 150 9.40 13.03 5.64
C ALA A 150 10.17 12.37 4.48
N PHE A 151 10.23 11.03 4.45
CA PHE A 151 10.89 10.29 3.39
C PHE A 151 10.31 10.64 2.02
N ILE A 152 8.98 10.52 1.85
CA ILE A 152 8.29 10.79 0.59
C ILE A 152 8.36 12.28 0.23
N ASN A 153 8.01 13.19 1.15
CA ASN A 153 7.96 14.62 0.85
C ASN A 153 9.32 15.20 0.45
N SER A 154 10.41 14.73 1.06
CA SER A 154 11.77 15.16 0.71
C SER A 154 12.23 14.73 -0.70
N ARG A 155 11.55 13.73 -1.27
CA ARG A 155 11.88 13.09 -2.55
C ARG A 155 10.82 13.31 -3.62
N LEU A 156 9.76 14.06 -3.30
CA LEU A 156 8.64 14.29 -4.18
C LEU A 156 9.10 14.99 -5.46
N VAL A 157 8.78 14.38 -6.59
CA VAL A 157 9.08 14.91 -7.94
C VAL A 157 7.83 15.48 -8.56
N ASP A 158 6.70 14.78 -8.45
CA ASP A 158 5.43 15.21 -9.01
C ASP A 158 4.24 14.72 -8.18
N THR A 159 3.10 15.39 -8.33
CA THR A 159 1.82 15.00 -7.77
C THR A 159 0.75 15.17 -8.83
N ASN A 160 0.16 14.06 -9.26
CA ASN A 160 -0.80 14.04 -10.36
C ASN A 160 -1.85 12.93 -10.16
N THR A 161 -2.69 12.69 -11.16
CA THR A 161 -3.66 11.59 -11.18
C THR A 161 -3.41 10.62 -12.34
N THR A 162 -2.19 10.63 -12.87
CA THR A 162 -1.80 9.84 -14.05
C THR A 162 -1.79 8.36 -13.72
N TRP A 163 -2.82 7.65 -14.18
CA TRP A 163 -2.98 6.21 -13.97
C TRP A 163 -2.27 5.41 -15.06
N LEU A 164 -1.17 4.74 -14.72
CA LEU A 164 -0.34 3.98 -15.68
C LEU A 164 -0.72 2.50 -15.78
N LEU A 165 -1.57 2.01 -14.87
CA LEU A 165 -2.01 0.64 -14.82
C LEU A 165 -3.01 0.34 -15.96
N PRO A 166 -3.07 -0.91 -16.46
CA PRO A 166 -3.84 -1.25 -17.66
C PRO A 166 -5.36 -1.31 -17.41
N TYR A 167 -5.80 -1.23 -16.16
CA TYR A 167 -7.20 -1.27 -15.76
C TYR A 167 -7.74 0.13 -15.42
N GLU A 168 -9.06 0.23 -15.27
CA GLU A 168 -9.75 1.49 -15.02
C GLU A 168 -9.21 2.20 -13.76
N GLN A 169 -9.05 3.52 -13.88
CA GLN A 169 -8.64 4.36 -12.77
C GLN A 169 -9.73 4.32 -11.68
N PRO A 170 -9.38 4.03 -10.41
CA PRO A 170 -10.35 4.01 -9.34
C PRO A 170 -11.01 5.38 -9.12
N VAL A 171 -12.33 5.38 -8.92
CA VAL A 171 -13.13 6.61 -8.73
C VAL A 171 -12.74 7.42 -7.50
N TYR A 172 -12.14 6.76 -6.51
CA TYR A 172 -11.70 7.33 -5.24
C TYR A 172 -10.20 7.65 -5.21
N LEU A 173 -9.53 7.63 -6.37
CA LEU A 173 -8.15 8.11 -6.48
C LEU A 173 -8.11 9.63 -6.26
N LYS A 174 -7.47 10.09 -5.17
CA LYS A 174 -7.28 11.51 -4.88
C LYS A 174 -6.12 12.08 -5.69
N ASN A 175 -4.93 11.48 -5.53
CA ASN A 175 -3.74 11.75 -6.34
C ASN A 175 -2.68 10.66 -6.11
N ILE A 176 -1.64 10.68 -6.94
CA ILE A 176 -0.45 9.85 -6.83
C ILE A 176 0.72 10.78 -6.58
N LEU A 177 1.47 10.49 -5.52
CA LEU A 177 2.75 11.11 -5.19
C LEU A 177 3.84 10.30 -5.87
N TRP A 178 4.53 10.90 -6.83
CA TRP A 178 5.68 10.30 -7.51
C TRP A 178 6.95 10.82 -6.86
N TYR A 179 7.67 9.94 -6.17
CA TYR A 179 8.87 10.31 -5.42
C TYR A 179 10.09 9.50 -5.86
N ARG A 180 11.25 10.13 -5.86
CA ARG A 180 12.50 9.53 -6.32
C ARG A 180 13.05 8.54 -5.29
N ALA A 181 13.39 7.33 -5.72
CA ALA A 181 14.15 6.35 -4.93
C ALA A 181 15.22 5.72 -5.82
N SER A 182 16.44 6.28 -5.80
CA SER A 182 17.47 6.00 -6.79
C SER A 182 18.60 5.09 -6.28
N THR A 183 18.65 4.81 -4.97
CA THR A 183 19.57 3.82 -4.41
C THR A 183 18.84 2.54 -4.04
N LYS A 184 19.58 1.44 -3.90
CA LYS A 184 19.02 0.16 -3.45
C LYS A 184 18.29 0.29 -2.11
N GLU A 185 18.87 1.03 -1.17
CA GLU A 185 18.29 1.26 0.16
C GLU A 185 16.98 2.04 0.08
N GLU A 186 16.91 3.06 -0.79
CA GLU A 186 15.68 3.83 -0.99
C GLU A 186 14.59 3.01 -1.67
N VAL A 187 14.97 2.13 -2.60
CA VAL A 187 14.07 1.16 -3.25
C VAL A 187 13.50 0.19 -2.22
N LEU A 188 14.36 -0.42 -1.39
CA LEU A 188 13.93 -1.32 -0.32
C LEU A 188 13.02 -0.63 0.70
N GLN A 189 13.35 0.60 1.08
CA GLN A 189 12.48 1.40 1.94
C GLN A 189 11.11 1.62 1.30
N SER A 190 11.05 1.86 -0.02
CA SER A 190 9.80 2.04 -0.75
C SER A 190 8.92 0.80 -0.80
N PHE A 191 9.51 -0.40 -0.89
CA PHE A 191 8.75 -1.65 -0.80
C PHE A 191 8.02 -1.79 0.54
N GLY A 192 8.69 -1.45 1.64
CA GLY A 192 8.10 -1.49 2.98
C GLY A 192 6.94 -0.50 3.20
N LEU A 193 6.78 0.51 2.34
CA LEU A 193 5.69 1.49 2.41
C LEU A 193 4.42 1.04 1.68
N THR A 194 4.52 -0.04 0.88
CA THR A 194 3.48 -0.45 -0.07
C THR A 194 3.12 -1.92 0.11
N ASP A 195 3.28 -2.45 1.33
CA ASP A 195 3.06 -3.86 1.66
C ASP A 195 3.76 -4.81 0.68
N TRP A 196 4.94 -4.40 0.20
CA TRP A 196 5.81 -5.14 -0.71
C TRP A 196 5.26 -5.37 -2.14
N CYS A 197 4.08 -4.83 -2.45
CA CYS A 197 3.57 -4.69 -3.82
C CYS A 197 3.80 -3.25 -4.27
N PHE A 198 4.50 -3.02 -5.39
CA PHE A 198 4.90 -1.67 -5.77
C PHE A 198 4.65 -1.38 -7.25
N SER A 199 4.56 -0.09 -7.54
CA SER A 199 4.61 0.46 -8.88
C SER A 199 5.68 1.53 -8.96
N CYS A 200 6.55 1.47 -9.97
CA CYS A 200 7.53 2.52 -10.23
C CYS A 200 7.72 2.78 -11.72
N ALA A 201 8.05 4.03 -12.05
CA ALA A 201 8.31 4.49 -13.39
C ALA A 201 9.78 4.93 -13.51
N ILE A 202 10.44 4.51 -14.59
CA ILE A 202 11.80 4.95 -14.93
C ILE A 202 11.68 6.01 -15.99
N VAL A 203 12.08 7.23 -15.64
CA VAL A 203 11.87 8.43 -16.45
C VAL A 203 13.19 9.16 -16.67
N ASN A 204 13.24 9.95 -17.74
CA ASN A 204 14.31 10.93 -17.87
C ASN A 204 14.02 12.10 -16.91
N PRO A 205 15.05 12.80 -16.41
CA PRO A 205 14.83 13.97 -15.59
C PRO A 205 13.99 15.00 -16.34
N GLN A 206 13.08 15.67 -15.62
CA GLN A 206 12.23 16.74 -16.16
C GLN A 206 11.20 16.28 -17.21
N THR A 207 10.97 14.98 -17.39
CA THR A 207 9.82 14.47 -18.16
C THR A 207 8.67 14.12 -17.24
N SER A 208 7.44 14.14 -17.76
CA SER A 208 6.26 13.68 -17.04
C SER A 208 6.28 12.15 -16.90
N VAL A 209 5.59 11.63 -15.88
CA VAL A 209 5.64 10.19 -15.55
C VAL A 209 5.02 9.29 -16.63
N ASP A 210 4.05 9.79 -17.40
CA ASP A 210 3.46 9.10 -18.56
C ASP A 210 4.43 8.92 -19.74
N GLN A 211 5.56 9.64 -19.73
CA GLN A 211 6.63 9.50 -20.71
C GLN A 211 7.72 8.51 -20.25
N TYR A 212 7.36 7.55 -19.40
CA TYR A 212 8.29 6.57 -18.89
C TYR A 212 9.00 5.76 -19.99
N SER A 213 10.25 5.42 -19.72
CA SER A 213 11.00 4.40 -20.48
C SER A 213 10.53 3.00 -20.08
N PHE A 214 10.34 2.80 -18.78
CA PHE A 214 9.77 1.59 -18.19
C PHE A 214 8.77 1.92 -17.10
N PHE A 215 7.66 1.18 -17.07
CA PHE A 215 6.76 1.13 -15.94
C PHE A 215 6.74 -0.29 -15.41
N LEU A 216 7.09 -0.42 -14.13
CA LEU A 216 7.32 -1.65 -13.40
C LEU A 216 6.22 -1.79 -12.36
N ASN A 217 5.41 -2.84 -12.44
CA ASN A 217 4.33 -3.11 -11.50
C ASN A 217 4.49 -4.52 -10.91
N TYR A 218 4.80 -4.61 -9.63
CA TYR A 218 5.03 -5.85 -8.91
C TYR A 218 3.83 -6.17 -8.01
N THR A 219 3.21 -7.33 -8.24
CA THR A 219 1.97 -7.73 -7.57
C THR A 219 1.91 -9.24 -7.37
N GLU A 220 0.93 -9.69 -6.60
CA GLU A 220 0.66 -11.09 -6.30
C GLU A 220 -0.37 -11.68 -7.28
N GLU A 221 -0.12 -12.89 -7.76
CA GLU A 221 -1.04 -13.71 -8.54
C GLU A 221 -1.18 -15.11 -7.91
N GLU A 222 -2.11 -15.93 -8.42
CA GLU A 222 -2.42 -17.26 -7.85
C GLU A 222 -1.18 -18.16 -7.66
N ASP A 223 -0.20 -18.05 -8.56
CA ASP A 223 0.99 -18.93 -8.60
C ASP A 223 2.27 -18.29 -8.02
N GLY A 224 2.22 -17.03 -7.57
CA GLY A 224 3.43 -16.33 -7.10
C GLY A 224 3.38 -14.82 -7.27
N MET A 225 4.56 -14.21 -7.21
CA MET A 225 4.72 -12.78 -7.44
C MET A 225 5.11 -12.52 -8.90
N VAL A 226 4.57 -11.46 -9.50
CA VAL A 226 4.82 -11.11 -10.90
C VAL A 226 5.22 -9.64 -11.01
N LEU A 227 6.35 -9.39 -11.66
CA LEU A 227 6.74 -8.07 -12.12
C LEU A 227 6.28 -7.90 -13.57
N TYR A 228 5.26 -7.08 -13.76
CA TYR A 228 4.82 -6.58 -15.05
C TYR A 228 5.73 -5.44 -15.53
N ILE A 229 6.22 -5.57 -16.75
CA ILE A 229 7.18 -4.65 -17.36
C ILE A 229 6.54 -4.06 -18.63
N SER A 230 6.13 -2.80 -18.53
CA SER A 230 5.64 -2.01 -19.68
C SER A 230 6.74 -1.10 -20.18
N THR A 231 6.90 -0.97 -21.49
CA THR A 231 7.92 -0.11 -22.10
C THR A 231 7.49 0.43 -23.45
N ASN A 232 7.91 1.66 -23.76
CA ASN A 232 7.77 2.27 -25.07
C ASN A 232 8.95 1.96 -26.00
N THR A 233 9.98 1.25 -25.51
CA THR A 233 11.22 0.93 -26.22
C THR A 233 11.54 -0.57 -26.15
N PRO A 234 10.71 -1.43 -26.78
CA PRO A 234 10.83 -2.88 -26.68
C PRO A 234 12.18 -3.43 -27.18
N ASP A 235 12.77 -2.81 -28.21
CA ASP A 235 14.09 -3.20 -28.71
C ASP A 235 15.17 -2.94 -27.66
N TYR A 236 15.13 -1.77 -27.00
CA TYR A 236 16.07 -1.43 -25.93
C TYR A 236 15.92 -2.37 -24.73
N PHE A 237 14.69 -2.77 -24.37
CA PHE A 237 14.48 -3.80 -23.35
C PHE A 237 15.20 -5.10 -23.70
N LYS A 238 14.98 -5.63 -24.91
CA LYS A 238 15.56 -6.91 -25.35
C LYS A 238 17.07 -6.84 -25.55
N GLU A 239 17.60 -5.76 -26.09
CA GLU A 239 19.02 -5.64 -26.44
C GLU A 239 19.90 -5.17 -25.28
N THR A 240 19.32 -4.48 -24.29
CA THR A 240 20.10 -3.86 -23.20
C THR A 240 19.70 -4.37 -21.83
N VAL A 241 18.40 -4.37 -21.50
CA VAL A 241 17.93 -4.73 -20.16
C VAL A 241 17.98 -6.23 -19.94
N VAL A 242 17.48 -7.04 -20.89
CA VAL A 242 17.51 -8.51 -20.77
C VAL A 242 18.95 -9.02 -20.54
N PRO A 243 19.99 -8.60 -21.30
CA PRO A 243 21.37 -8.98 -21.01
C PRO A 243 21.93 -8.49 -19.66
N ARG A 244 21.35 -7.44 -19.05
CA ARG A 244 21.69 -7.04 -17.67
C ARG A 244 21.06 -8.01 -16.67
N LEU A 245 19.79 -8.37 -16.87
CA LEU A 245 19.07 -9.33 -16.03
C LEU A 245 19.71 -10.72 -16.09
N GLU A 246 20.10 -11.21 -17.26
CA GLU A 246 20.84 -12.47 -17.42
C GLU A 246 22.15 -12.49 -16.62
N ARG A 247 22.91 -11.38 -16.67
CA ARG A 247 24.15 -11.26 -15.89
C ARG A 247 23.91 -11.19 -14.39
N LEU A 248 22.83 -10.52 -13.97
CA LEU A 248 22.47 -10.34 -12.56
C LEU A 248 21.97 -11.65 -11.95
N LEU A 249 21.06 -12.34 -12.64
CA LEU A 249 20.32 -13.49 -12.12
C LEU A 249 20.96 -14.84 -12.48
N GLY A 250 21.79 -14.88 -13.54
CA GLY A 250 22.50 -16.07 -13.98
C GLY A 250 21.57 -17.26 -14.22
N GLU A 251 21.93 -18.42 -13.67
CA GLU A 251 21.16 -19.67 -13.82
C GLU A 251 19.77 -19.62 -13.15
N SER A 252 19.49 -18.62 -12.31
CA SER A 252 18.18 -18.44 -11.67
C SER A 252 17.13 -17.83 -12.61
N LEU A 253 17.53 -17.36 -13.80
CA LEU A 253 16.65 -16.76 -14.79
C LEU A 253 16.44 -17.71 -15.97
N GLU A 254 15.19 -18.13 -16.16
CA GLU A 254 14.71 -18.75 -17.40
C GLU A 254 14.11 -17.67 -18.31
N ILE A 255 14.50 -17.63 -19.58
CA ILE A 255 13.90 -16.74 -20.58
C ILE A 255 13.00 -17.56 -21.50
N VAL A 256 11.75 -17.12 -21.66
CA VAL A 256 10.76 -17.73 -22.54
C VAL A 256 10.39 -16.76 -23.65
N GLU A 257 10.68 -17.18 -24.88
CA GLU A 257 10.45 -16.43 -26.13
C GLU A 257 9.20 -16.88 -26.90
#